data_AF-A0A518JSA7-F1
#
_entry.id   AF-A0A518JSA7-F1
#
_cell.length_a   1.000
_cell.length_b   1.000
_cell.length_c   1.000
_cell.angle_alpha   90.00
_cell.angle_beta   90.00
_cell.angle_gamma   90.00
#
_symmetry.space_group_name_H-M   'P 1'
#
loop_
_entity.id
_entity.type
_entity.pdbx_description
1 polymer ?
#
loop_
_entity_poly.entity_id
_entity_poly.type
_entity_poly.pdbx_seq_one_letter_code
_entity_poly.pdbx_strand_id
1 'polypeptide(L)'
;MKTIHLSTMLIGLAALVGCEKPYVAEFEPNMVYAKLVSMSVEEPMDQALAETQIALTRLFGTPDDPKLPDFLLEDPDLGTLVTMENLVAASGSPSEEGRGLYRQHCSTCHGITGNGRGTTAALLDPYPRDYRMGKFKFKSTRRGSKPVREDLHYSITHGIDGTAMKAIPELNAEPEQVEALIDYVMYLTWRGEVERAMLQEAEVIDFAAGETLFDNQMVNKYLQQYKDDFDPETITDEAKREEYELFVEQWEFITDITFGAVEGWLDAEDAVIEVPEPEEVPVPETIDEVVAAAQSADDSPLKQSIERGRALFVTERAACAKCHGPKGWGDGKNKDYDDWTKDWTLQHGIDPTDEAAQIPLIARGVLPPRLIVPRDFREGLFRGGPEPERLYLRISAGIDGTPMPSATLETNQIWDLVNFVRSLRETPAMTIQ
;
A
#
# COMPACT_ATOMS: atom_id res chain seq x y z
N MET A 1 48.45 -20.00 -70.74
CA MET A 1 48.05 -18.65 -70.29
C MET A 1 46.54 -18.54 -70.51
N LYS A 2 45.64 -18.33 -69.55
CA LYS A 2 45.66 -18.13 -68.09
C LYS A 2 44.34 -18.77 -67.60
N THR A 3 44.40 -19.59 -66.57
CA THR A 3 43.26 -20.20 -65.88
C THR A 3 42.58 -19.15 -64.99
N ILE A 4 41.25 -19.10 -65.04
CA ILE A 4 40.39 -18.21 -64.25
C ILE A 4 40.16 -18.86 -62.89
N HIS A 5 40.60 -18.22 -61.80
CA HIS A 5 40.28 -18.63 -60.44
C HIS A 5 39.00 -17.92 -59.97
N LEU A 6 37.99 -18.72 -59.65
CA LEU A 6 36.75 -18.30 -59.00
C LEU A 6 37.01 -18.28 -57.49
N SER A 7 37.15 -17.10 -56.89
CA SER A 7 37.28 -16.95 -55.44
C SER A 7 35.90 -16.84 -54.81
N THR A 8 35.46 -17.90 -54.15
CA THR A 8 34.25 -17.94 -53.33
C THR A 8 34.43 -17.05 -52.10
N MET A 9 33.66 -15.97 -52.02
CA MET A 9 33.65 -15.06 -50.88
C MET A 9 32.73 -15.66 -49.80
N LEU A 10 33.31 -16.22 -48.74
CA LEU A 10 32.56 -16.68 -47.56
C LEU A 10 32.12 -15.44 -46.77
N ILE A 11 30.83 -15.12 -46.79
CA ILE A 11 30.24 -14.13 -45.89
C ILE A 11 30.08 -14.80 -44.52
N GLY A 12 30.96 -14.46 -43.58
CA GLY A 12 30.83 -14.86 -42.19
C GLY A 12 29.62 -14.17 -41.55
N LEU A 13 28.61 -14.94 -41.19
CA LEU A 13 27.49 -14.49 -40.37
C LEU A 13 28.02 -14.28 -38.95
N ALA A 14 28.36 -13.05 -38.59
CA ALA A 14 28.67 -12.70 -37.21
C ALA A 14 27.38 -12.78 -36.40
N ALA A 15 27.22 -13.84 -35.59
CA ALA A 15 26.18 -13.93 -34.59
C ALA A 15 26.41 -12.81 -33.57
N LEU A 16 25.55 -11.79 -33.58
CA LEU A 16 25.43 -10.82 -32.50
C LEU A 16 24.83 -11.54 -31.29
N VAL A 17 25.67 -12.26 -30.55
CA VAL A 17 25.31 -12.73 -29.20
C VAL A 17 25.38 -11.49 -28.31
N GLY A 18 24.26 -10.79 -28.20
CA GLY A 18 24.11 -9.75 -27.20
C GLY A 18 24.29 -10.37 -25.82
N CYS A 19 25.24 -9.85 -25.04
CA CYS A 19 25.29 -10.12 -23.61
C CYS A 19 24.09 -9.43 -22.96
N GLU A 20 22.91 -10.04 -22.99
CA GLU A 20 21.84 -9.69 -22.06
C GLU A 20 22.36 -10.04 -20.67
N LYS A 21 22.79 -9.02 -19.92
CA LYS A 21 22.91 -9.19 -18.47
C LYS A 21 21.49 -9.52 -17.98
N PRO A 22 21.30 -10.60 -17.20
CA PRO A 22 20.00 -10.86 -16.61
C PRO A 22 19.62 -9.63 -15.78
N TYR A 23 18.39 -9.15 -16.00
CA TYR A 23 17.82 -8.10 -15.17
C TYR A 23 17.75 -8.62 -13.73
N VAL A 24 18.42 -7.93 -12.80
CA VAL A 24 18.36 -8.24 -11.37
C VAL A 24 17.29 -7.34 -10.76
N ALA A 25 16.30 -7.94 -10.12
CA ALA A 25 15.25 -7.19 -9.45
C ALA A 25 15.80 -6.61 -8.14
N GLU A 26 15.63 -5.30 -7.96
CA GLU A 26 16.09 -4.59 -6.76
C GLU A 26 14.90 -3.88 -6.10
N PHE A 27 14.97 -3.76 -4.77
CA PHE A 27 14.09 -2.84 -4.06
C PHE A 27 14.62 -1.42 -4.28
N GLU A 28 13.87 -0.61 -5.04
CA GLU A 28 14.20 0.80 -5.26
C GLU A 28 14.22 1.57 -3.92
N PRO A 29 15.31 2.28 -3.60
CA PRO A 29 15.37 3.12 -2.40
C PRO A 29 14.31 4.23 -2.43
N ASN A 30 13.81 4.63 -1.25
CA ASN A 30 12.85 5.73 -1.15
C ASN A 30 13.46 7.12 -1.36
N MET A 31 13.88 7.41 -2.59
CA MET A 31 14.50 8.67 -2.99
C MET A 31 13.62 9.89 -2.73
N VAL A 32 12.29 9.74 -2.83
CA VAL A 32 11.33 10.82 -2.58
C VAL A 32 11.36 11.23 -1.12
N TYR A 33 11.23 10.26 -0.20
CA TYR A 33 11.22 10.55 1.23
C TYR A 33 12.57 11.06 1.73
N ALA A 34 13.67 10.46 1.27
CA ALA A 34 15.01 10.97 1.55
C ALA A 34 15.20 12.41 1.04
N LYS A 35 14.57 12.80 -0.07
CA LYS A 35 14.62 14.19 -0.54
C LYS A 35 13.80 15.14 0.34
N LEU A 36 12.66 14.69 0.86
CA LEU A 36 11.86 15.47 1.81
C LEU A 36 12.66 15.74 3.09
N VAL A 37 13.29 14.71 3.65
CA VAL A 37 14.20 14.80 4.80
C VAL A 37 15.38 15.72 4.48
N SER A 38 16.04 15.54 3.33
CA SER A 38 17.11 16.43 2.87
C SER A 38 16.70 17.90 2.78
N MET A 39 15.42 18.18 2.50
CA MET A 39 14.89 19.54 2.45
C MET A 39 14.55 20.10 3.84
N SER A 40 14.20 19.24 4.82
CA SER A 40 13.89 19.69 6.19
C SER A 40 15.16 20.07 6.95
N VAL A 41 16.23 19.30 6.80
CA VAL A 41 17.51 19.53 7.50
C VAL A 41 18.58 20.24 6.66
N GLU A 42 18.30 20.49 5.38
CA GLU A 42 19.22 21.12 4.41
C GLU A 42 20.53 20.34 4.14
N GLU A 43 20.53 19.02 4.38
CA GLU A 43 21.70 18.15 4.18
C GLU A 43 21.46 17.03 3.14
N PRO A 44 22.51 16.50 2.49
CA PRO A 44 22.40 15.35 1.59
C PRO A 44 22.06 14.06 2.34
N MET A 45 21.12 13.26 1.82
CA MET A 45 20.69 11.99 2.43
C MET A 45 21.29 10.75 1.76
N ASP A 46 22.41 10.89 1.04
CA ASP A 46 23.02 9.77 0.31
C ASP A 46 23.54 8.68 1.26
N GLN A 47 24.17 9.08 2.38
CA GLN A 47 24.65 8.14 3.41
C GLN A 47 23.47 7.45 4.11
N ALA A 48 22.48 8.22 4.57
CA ALA A 48 21.26 7.69 5.20
C ALA A 48 20.53 6.68 4.29
N LEU A 49 20.40 6.98 2.99
CA LEU A 49 19.84 6.06 2.00
C LEU A 49 20.64 4.77 1.91
N ALA A 50 21.97 4.86 1.80
CA ALA A 50 22.83 3.69 1.67
C ALA A 50 22.76 2.80 2.93
N GLU A 51 22.88 3.40 4.12
CA GLU A 51 22.82 2.69 5.40
C GLU A 51 21.44 2.06 5.64
N THR A 52 20.37 2.77 5.30
CA THR A 52 18.99 2.24 5.34
C THR A 52 18.83 1.03 4.41
N GLN A 53 19.32 1.08 3.16
CA GLN A 53 19.20 -0.09 2.27
C GLN A 53 20.02 -1.29 2.75
N ILE A 54 21.17 -1.05 3.38
CA ILE A 54 21.98 -2.12 3.97
C ILE A 54 21.20 -2.77 5.13
N ALA A 55 20.62 -1.98 6.03
CA ALA A 55 19.78 -2.48 7.11
C ALA A 55 18.57 -3.27 6.59
N LEU A 56 17.83 -2.72 5.61
CA LEU A 56 16.68 -3.39 5.03
C LEU A 56 17.05 -4.69 4.32
N THR A 57 18.19 -4.72 3.63
CA THR A 57 18.69 -5.95 2.97
C THR A 57 19.11 -6.99 4.01
N ARG A 58 19.63 -6.57 5.16
CA ARG A 58 19.93 -7.46 6.29
C ARG A 58 18.66 -8.10 6.84
N LEU A 59 17.65 -7.29 7.17
CA LEU A 59 16.43 -7.73 7.83
C LEU A 59 15.50 -8.49 6.88
N PHE A 60 15.27 -7.92 5.70
CA PHE A 60 14.22 -8.35 4.79
C PHE A 60 14.76 -9.05 3.53
N GLY A 61 16.07 -8.98 3.25
CA GLY A 61 16.63 -9.61 2.05
C GLY A 61 16.37 -8.80 0.76
N THR A 62 16.24 -9.51 -0.35
CA THR A 62 16.11 -8.94 -1.70
C THR A 62 14.80 -9.38 -2.36
N PRO A 63 14.38 -8.75 -3.48
CA PRO A 63 13.20 -9.21 -4.20
C PRO A 63 13.26 -10.68 -4.65
N ASP A 64 14.47 -11.21 -4.86
CA ASP A 64 14.73 -12.59 -5.31
C ASP A 64 15.03 -13.56 -4.16
N ASP A 65 15.32 -13.06 -2.96
CA ASP A 65 15.70 -13.84 -1.79
C ASP A 65 15.18 -13.12 -0.53
N PRO A 66 13.87 -13.22 -0.22
CA PRO A 66 13.29 -12.55 0.92
C PRO A 66 13.77 -13.20 2.21
N LYS A 67 13.81 -12.41 3.29
CA LYS A 67 14.18 -12.82 4.65
C LYS A 67 13.20 -12.23 5.64
N LEU A 68 13.14 -12.86 6.80
CA LEU A 68 12.54 -12.30 8.00
C LEU A 68 13.60 -12.32 9.09
N PRO A 69 13.70 -11.27 9.92
CA PRO A 69 14.64 -11.26 11.04
C PRO A 69 14.23 -12.28 12.10
N ASP A 70 15.22 -12.95 12.69
CA ASP A 70 15.01 -14.05 13.65
C ASP A 70 14.13 -13.64 14.83
N PHE A 71 14.28 -12.41 15.35
CA PHE A 71 13.47 -11.91 16.46
C PHE A 71 11.97 -11.83 16.17
N LEU A 72 11.54 -11.72 14.90
CA LEU A 72 10.12 -11.81 14.54
C LEU A 72 9.66 -13.27 14.45
N LEU A 73 10.55 -14.18 14.05
CA LEU A 73 10.24 -15.60 13.94
C LEU A 73 10.19 -16.31 15.31
N GLU A 74 10.96 -15.79 16.27
CA GLU A 74 10.99 -16.29 17.65
C GLU A 74 9.81 -15.81 18.50
N ASP A 75 9.19 -14.70 18.09
CA ASP A 75 7.96 -14.22 18.73
C ASP A 75 6.75 -15.09 18.32
N PRO A 76 6.02 -15.67 19.28
CA PRO A 76 4.97 -16.65 19.01
C PRO A 76 3.75 -16.05 18.31
N ASP A 77 3.51 -14.75 18.42
CA ASP A 77 2.36 -14.09 17.82
C ASP A 77 2.75 -13.49 16.46
N LEU A 78 3.87 -12.76 16.39
CA LEU A 78 4.32 -12.09 15.16
C LEU A 78 4.77 -13.09 14.09
N GLY A 79 5.40 -14.19 14.48
CA GLY A 79 5.87 -15.24 13.55
C GLY A 79 4.75 -15.95 12.78
N THR A 80 3.48 -15.72 13.16
CA THR A 80 2.31 -16.31 12.51
C THR A 80 1.67 -15.41 11.44
N LEU A 81 2.03 -14.13 11.40
CA LEU A 81 1.42 -13.15 10.49
C LEU A 81 1.76 -13.42 9.02
N VAL A 82 2.98 -13.87 8.75
CA VAL A 82 3.46 -14.25 7.41
C VAL A 82 4.35 -15.48 7.50
N THR A 83 4.42 -16.27 6.43
CA THR A 83 5.28 -17.46 6.40
C THR A 83 6.39 -17.35 5.35
N MET A 84 7.57 -17.90 5.65
CA MET A 84 8.67 -17.94 4.68
C MET A 84 8.31 -18.71 3.40
N GLU A 85 7.46 -19.74 3.48
CA GLU A 85 6.96 -20.48 2.32
C GLU A 85 6.21 -19.56 1.35
N ASN A 86 5.25 -18.80 1.88
CA ASN A 86 4.48 -17.82 1.13
C ASN A 86 5.36 -16.71 0.54
N LEU A 87 6.32 -16.19 1.31
CA LEU A 87 7.25 -15.18 0.82
C LEU A 87 8.13 -15.71 -0.33
N VAL A 88 8.61 -16.96 -0.24
CA VAL A 88 9.38 -17.60 -1.32
C VAL A 88 8.53 -17.79 -2.57
N ALA A 89 7.27 -18.20 -2.43
CA ALA A 89 6.33 -18.38 -3.54
C ALA A 89 5.98 -17.06 -4.25
N ALA A 90 5.84 -15.97 -3.49
CA ALA A 90 5.51 -14.66 -4.06
C ALA A 90 6.71 -13.91 -4.67
N SER A 91 7.89 -14.08 -4.09
CA SER A 91 9.16 -13.45 -4.49
C SER A 91 9.81 -14.14 -5.70
N GLY A 92 10.91 -13.58 -6.22
CA GLY A 92 11.66 -14.19 -7.32
C GLY A 92 11.12 -13.94 -8.73
N SER A 93 11.79 -14.51 -9.72
CA SER A 93 11.37 -14.41 -11.12
C SER A 93 10.16 -15.32 -11.41
N PRO A 94 9.15 -14.87 -12.19
CA PRO A 94 8.04 -15.72 -12.61
C PRO A 94 8.48 -16.84 -13.58
N SER A 95 9.74 -16.85 -14.02
CA SER A 95 10.34 -17.95 -14.78
C SER A 95 10.83 -19.10 -13.90
N GLU A 96 10.92 -18.90 -12.59
CA GLU A 96 11.32 -19.93 -11.62
C GLU A 96 10.08 -20.71 -11.16
N GLU A 97 10.19 -22.03 -11.15
CA GLU A 97 9.07 -22.90 -10.77
C GLU A 97 8.66 -22.63 -9.31
N GLY A 98 7.36 -22.42 -9.09
CA GLY A 98 6.79 -22.18 -7.76
C GLY A 98 7.10 -20.80 -7.18
N ARG A 99 7.58 -19.84 -7.99
CA ARG A 99 7.98 -18.50 -7.53
C ARG A 99 7.41 -17.39 -8.42
N GLY A 100 7.53 -16.15 -7.96
CA GLY A 100 7.33 -14.95 -8.76
C GLY A 100 5.89 -14.48 -8.91
N LEU A 101 4.94 -14.96 -8.08
CA LEU A 101 3.53 -14.58 -8.15
C LEU A 101 3.34 -13.05 -8.13
N TYR A 102 4.04 -12.36 -7.23
CA TYR A 102 3.90 -10.90 -7.13
C TYR A 102 4.40 -10.19 -8.38
N ARG A 103 5.49 -10.69 -8.99
CA ARG A 103 6.01 -10.08 -10.22
C ARG A 103 5.11 -10.35 -11.41
N GLN A 104 4.54 -11.54 -11.47
CA GLN A 104 3.59 -11.95 -12.51
C GLN A 104 2.31 -11.11 -12.48
N HIS A 105 1.76 -10.83 -11.30
CA HIS A 105 0.42 -10.27 -11.18
C HIS A 105 0.37 -8.81 -10.71
N CYS A 106 1.32 -8.37 -9.88
CA CYS A 106 1.19 -7.12 -9.11
C CYS A 106 2.22 -6.05 -9.52
N SER A 107 3.47 -6.46 -9.77
CA SER A 107 4.61 -5.53 -9.89
C SER A 107 4.51 -4.54 -11.05
N THR A 108 3.80 -4.90 -12.13
CA THR A 108 3.55 -4.02 -13.29
C THR A 108 2.85 -2.74 -12.89
N CYS A 109 1.96 -2.79 -11.89
CA CYS A 109 1.23 -1.64 -11.36
C CYS A 109 1.82 -1.15 -10.03
N HIS A 110 2.04 -2.06 -9.08
CA HIS A 110 2.47 -1.70 -7.72
C HIS A 110 3.99 -1.52 -7.57
N GLY A 111 4.79 -1.86 -8.58
CA GLY A 111 6.25 -1.83 -8.52
C GLY A 111 6.83 -3.01 -7.73
N ILE A 112 8.08 -3.36 -7.99
CA ILE A 112 8.80 -4.45 -7.28
C ILE A 112 8.87 -4.17 -5.77
N THR A 113 9.08 -2.90 -5.40
CA THR A 113 9.14 -2.44 -4.00
C THR A 113 7.77 -2.18 -3.37
N GLY A 114 6.68 -2.35 -4.11
CA GLY A 114 5.36 -1.97 -3.61
C GLY A 114 5.14 -0.45 -3.51
N ASN A 115 5.95 0.35 -4.19
CA ASN A 115 5.91 1.81 -4.13
C ASN A 115 4.79 2.46 -4.98
N GLY A 116 3.92 1.66 -5.58
CA GLY A 116 2.84 2.15 -6.45
C GLY A 116 3.32 2.72 -7.79
N ARG A 117 4.57 2.46 -8.17
CA ARG A 117 5.24 3.05 -9.36
C ARG A 117 5.71 1.98 -10.35
N GLY A 118 4.91 0.94 -10.53
CA GLY A 118 5.14 -0.03 -11.60
C GLY A 118 5.14 0.62 -12.99
N THR A 119 5.60 -0.11 -14.00
CA THR A 119 5.80 0.41 -15.36
C THR A 119 4.55 1.01 -16.00
N THR A 120 3.36 0.62 -15.57
CA THR A 120 2.08 1.17 -16.06
C THR A 120 1.45 2.19 -15.12
N ALA A 121 1.96 2.35 -13.88
CA ALA A 121 1.31 3.09 -12.81
C ALA A 121 0.91 4.52 -13.20
N ALA A 122 1.79 5.25 -13.90
CA ALA A 122 1.55 6.63 -14.32
C ALA A 122 0.31 6.79 -15.25
N LEU A 123 -0.08 5.72 -15.95
CA LEU A 123 -1.21 5.70 -16.88
C LEU A 123 -2.54 5.39 -16.20
N LEU A 124 -2.52 4.90 -14.96
CA LEU A 124 -3.71 4.43 -14.26
C LEU A 124 -4.37 5.57 -13.49
N ASP A 125 -5.71 5.56 -13.43
CA ASP A 125 -6.50 6.46 -12.59
C ASP A 125 -7.54 5.63 -11.81
N PRO A 126 -7.44 5.54 -10.47
CA PRO A 126 -6.43 6.15 -9.61
C PRO A 126 -5.05 5.48 -9.74
N TYR A 127 -4.02 6.13 -9.19
CA TYR A 127 -2.71 5.49 -9.06
C TYR A 127 -2.77 4.24 -8.18
N PRO A 128 -1.92 3.23 -8.45
CA PRO A 128 -1.76 2.06 -7.59
C PRO A 128 -1.36 2.44 -6.17
N ARG A 129 -1.74 1.61 -5.19
CA ARG A 129 -1.41 1.82 -3.79
C ARG A 129 0.11 1.70 -3.58
N ASP A 130 0.70 2.71 -2.95
CA ASP A 130 2.01 2.64 -2.31
C ASP A 130 1.86 1.96 -0.93
N TYR A 131 2.42 0.77 -0.77
CA TYR A 131 2.35 -0.03 0.45
C TYR A 131 3.27 0.50 1.56
N ARG A 132 4.30 1.27 1.21
CA ARG A 132 5.33 1.71 2.16
C ARG A 132 4.81 2.70 3.20
N MET A 133 3.62 3.26 3.00
CA MET A 133 2.93 4.12 3.97
C MET A 133 2.13 3.32 5.01
N GLY A 134 1.94 2.01 4.83
CA GLY A 134 1.14 1.19 5.72
C GLY A 134 -0.34 1.57 5.82
N LYS A 135 -0.88 2.28 4.82
CA LYS A 135 -2.26 2.79 4.78
C LYS A 135 -3.09 2.11 3.69
N PHE A 136 -4.21 1.50 4.08
CA PHE A 136 -5.11 0.79 3.16
C PHE A 136 -6.51 1.43 3.14
N LYS A 137 -7.10 1.59 1.94
CA LYS A 137 -8.38 2.30 1.74
C LYS A 137 -9.60 1.47 2.13
N PHE A 138 -9.62 0.19 1.76
CA PHE A 138 -10.80 -0.67 1.88
C PHE A 138 -10.52 -1.74 2.92
N LYS A 139 -10.92 -1.46 4.16
CA LYS A 139 -10.62 -2.29 5.32
C LYS A 139 -11.74 -2.24 6.35
N SER A 140 -11.98 -3.32 7.08
CA SER A 140 -13.01 -3.43 8.11
C SER A 140 -12.59 -2.84 9.47
N THR A 141 -11.33 -2.42 9.61
CA THR A 141 -10.79 -1.86 10.86
C THR A 141 -10.94 -0.34 10.97
N ARG A 142 -10.91 0.18 12.20
CA ARG A 142 -10.97 1.63 12.52
C ARG A 142 -9.90 2.44 11.78
N ARG A 143 -10.21 3.70 11.46
CA ARG A 143 -9.28 4.65 10.82
C ARG A 143 -7.97 4.75 11.61
N GLY A 144 -6.85 4.55 10.93
CA GLY A 144 -5.50 4.52 11.51
C GLY A 144 -4.94 3.11 11.75
N SER A 145 -5.78 2.09 11.93
CA SER A 145 -5.35 0.71 12.13
C SER A 145 -4.98 0.01 10.82
N LYS A 146 -4.19 -1.07 10.88
CA LYS A 146 -3.91 -1.93 9.71
C LYS A 146 -5.18 -2.66 9.25
N PRO A 147 -5.27 -3.09 7.98
CA PRO A 147 -6.32 -4.01 7.56
C PRO A 147 -6.12 -5.37 8.22
N VAL A 148 -7.21 -6.11 8.43
CA VAL A 148 -7.11 -7.56 8.71
C VAL A 148 -6.87 -8.31 7.41
N ARG A 149 -6.48 -9.58 7.54
CA ARG A 149 -6.10 -10.42 6.41
C ARG A 149 -7.22 -10.56 5.38
N GLU A 150 -8.46 -10.70 5.85
CA GLU A 150 -9.67 -10.85 5.06
C GLU A 150 -9.94 -9.63 4.17
N ASP A 151 -9.50 -8.44 4.57
CA ASP A 151 -9.63 -7.22 3.76
C ASP A 151 -8.70 -7.27 2.53
N LEU A 152 -7.48 -7.76 2.71
CA LEU A 152 -6.51 -7.97 1.64
C LEU A 152 -6.98 -9.09 0.72
N HIS A 153 -7.43 -10.21 1.29
CA HIS A 153 -8.01 -11.33 0.55
C HIS A 153 -9.16 -10.87 -0.34
N TYR A 154 -10.12 -10.12 0.21
CA TYR A 154 -11.24 -9.59 -0.58
C TYR A 154 -10.76 -8.69 -1.73
N SER A 155 -9.84 -7.75 -1.44
CA SER A 155 -9.31 -6.82 -2.44
C SER A 155 -8.59 -7.52 -3.60
N ILE A 156 -7.85 -8.60 -3.33
CA ILE A 156 -7.14 -9.38 -4.35
C ILE A 156 -8.11 -10.22 -5.18
N THR A 157 -9.05 -10.91 -4.51
CA THR A 157 -9.96 -11.87 -5.18
C THR A 157 -11.09 -11.21 -5.96
N HIS A 158 -11.53 -10.02 -5.54
CA HIS A 158 -12.62 -9.27 -6.18
C HIS A 158 -12.11 -8.10 -7.03
N GLY A 159 -10.84 -7.70 -6.85
CA GLY A 159 -10.34 -6.46 -7.39
C GLY A 159 -10.99 -5.24 -6.74
N ILE A 160 -10.86 -4.08 -7.39
CA ILE A 160 -11.39 -2.80 -6.93
C ILE A 160 -12.17 -2.16 -8.08
N ASP A 161 -13.49 -2.09 -7.91
CA ASP A 161 -14.42 -1.59 -8.91
C ASP A 161 -14.09 -0.19 -9.43
N GLY A 162 -14.25 0.01 -10.74
CA GLY A 162 -13.93 1.29 -11.38
C GLY A 162 -12.43 1.65 -11.34
N THR A 163 -11.54 0.68 -11.13
CA THR A 163 -10.08 0.84 -11.25
C THR A 163 -9.48 -0.23 -12.18
N ALA A 164 -8.17 -0.14 -12.40
CA ALA A 164 -7.39 -1.14 -13.13
C ALA A 164 -7.07 -2.41 -12.30
N MET A 165 -7.26 -2.39 -10.99
CA MET A 165 -7.10 -3.57 -10.15
C MET A 165 -8.32 -4.48 -10.33
N LYS A 166 -8.26 -5.41 -11.29
CA LYS A 166 -9.34 -6.37 -11.57
C LYS A 166 -9.10 -7.67 -10.80
N ALA A 167 -10.18 -8.38 -10.49
CA ALA A 167 -10.09 -9.77 -10.06
C ALA A 167 -9.29 -10.58 -11.09
N ILE A 168 -8.43 -11.46 -10.59
CA ILE A 168 -7.63 -12.38 -11.41
C ILE A 168 -8.23 -13.78 -11.23
N PRO A 169 -9.03 -14.28 -12.20
CA PRO A 169 -9.76 -15.53 -12.05
C PRO A 169 -8.88 -16.74 -11.71
N GLU A 170 -7.63 -16.74 -12.21
CA GLU A 170 -6.66 -17.79 -11.96
C GLU A 170 -6.27 -17.87 -10.48
N LEU A 171 -6.12 -16.73 -9.80
CA LEU A 171 -5.81 -16.70 -8.36
C LEU A 171 -7.00 -17.20 -7.53
N ASN A 172 -8.23 -16.93 -7.96
CA ASN A 172 -9.43 -17.39 -7.26
C ASN A 172 -9.60 -18.92 -7.31
N ALA A 173 -8.92 -19.61 -8.24
CA ALA A 173 -8.89 -21.06 -8.30
C ALA A 173 -7.83 -21.69 -7.37
N GLU A 174 -6.87 -20.90 -6.89
CA GLU A 174 -5.69 -21.35 -6.13
C GLU A 174 -5.52 -20.48 -4.86
N PRO A 175 -6.31 -20.72 -3.79
CA PRO A 175 -6.31 -19.87 -2.59
C PRO A 175 -4.94 -19.67 -1.94
N GLU A 176 -4.08 -20.68 -2.01
CA GLU A 176 -2.70 -20.64 -1.52
C GLU A 176 -1.86 -19.55 -2.20
N GLN A 177 -2.11 -19.26 -3.48
CA GLN A 177 -1.44 -18.17 -4.20
C GLN A 177 -1.92 -16.80 -3.71
N VAL A 178 -3.19 -16.68 -3.34
CA VAL A 178 -3.73 -15.46 -2.74
C VAL A 178 -3.07 -15.22 -1.38
N GLU A 179 -2.95 -16.24 -0.55
CA GLU A 179 -2.25 -16.15 0.75
C GLU A 179 -0.79 -15.75 0.60
N ALA A 180 -0.08 -16.31 -0.40
CA ALA A 180 1.28 -15.91 -0.71
C ALA A 180 1.40 -14.43 -1.09
N LEU A 181 0.46 -13.92 -1.88
CA LEU A 181 0.42 -12.50 -2.27
C LEU A 181 0.06 -11.58 -1.09
N ILE A 182 -0.84 -12.01 -0.20
CA ILE A 182 -1.18 -11.27 1.03
C ILE A 182 0.06 -11.11 1.90
N ASP A 183 0.75 -12.22 2.20
CA ASP A 183 1.99 -12.20 2.99
C ASP A 183 3.03 -11.28 2.39
N TYR A 184 3.18 -11.32 1.06
CA TYR A 184 4.15 -10.48 0.39
C TYR A 184 3.77 -8.99 0.44
N VAL A 185 2.48 -8.64 0.36
CA VAL A 185 2.01 -7.26 0.54
C VAL A 185 2.24 -6.77 1.98
N MET A 186 2.00 -7.61 2.99
CA MET A 186 2.32 -7.32 4.39
C MET A 186 3.82 -7.10 4.58
N TYR A 187 4.65 -8.01 4.05
CA TYR A 187 6.11 -7.91 4.07
C TYR A 187 6.63 -6.63 3.39
N LEU A 188 6.11 -6.25 2.22
CA LEU A 188 6.48 -5.00 1.55
C LEU A 188 6.05 -3.76 2.35
N THR A 189 4.94 -3.87 3.08
CA THR A 189 4.48 -2.82 3.98
C THR A 189 5.43 -2.65 5.15
N TRP A 190 5.78 -3.72 5.85
CA TRP A 190 6.74 -3.69 6.97
C TRP A 190 8.09 -3.12 6.55
N ARG A 191 8.65 -3.65 5.45
CA ARG A 191 9.91 -3.15 4.88
C ARG A 191 9.84 -1.65 4.58
N GLY A 192 8.72 -1.19 4.00
CA GLY A 192 8.53 0.22 3.63
C GLY A 192 8.34 1.16 4.82
N GLU A 193 7.66 0.71 5.88
CA GLU A 193 7.51 1.49 7.11
C GLU A 193 8.84 1.60 7.86
N VAL A 194 9.60 0.52 7.95
CA VAL A 194 10.98 0.54 8.50
C VAL A 194 11.88 1.48 7.68
N GLU A 195 11.82 1.42 6.34
CA GLU A 195 12.57 2.32 5.47
C GLU A 195 12.27 3.80 5.78
N ARG A 196 10.99 4.13 5.96
CA ARG A 196 10.57 5.51 6.26
C ARG A 196 10.97 5.93 7.67
N ALA A 197 10.85 5.05 8.66
CA ALA A 197 11.26 5.33 10.03
C ALA A 197 12.77 5.58 10.13
N MET A 198 13.59 4.74 9.48
CA MET A 198 15.03 4.95 9.40
C MET A 198 15.41 6.28 8.72
N LEU A 199 14.78 6.60 7.59
CA LEU A 199 15.04 7.88 6.92
C LEU A 199 14.54 9.09 7.72
N GLN A 200 13.50 8.93 8.54
CA GLN A 200 13.05 9.98 9.44
C GLN A 200 14.06 10.22 10.57
N GLU A 201 14.63 9.16 11.13
CA GLU A 201 15.67 9.25 12.17
C GLU A 201 16.93 9.95 11.66
N ALA A 202 17.23 9.84 10.36
CA ALA A 202 18.32 10.56 9.73
C ALA A 202 18.23 12.10 9.87
N GLU A 203 17.08 12.66 10.28
CA GLU A 203 16.96 14.10 10.59
C GLU A 203 17.79 14.54 11.80
N VAL A 204 18.12 13.62 12.72
CA VAL A 204 18.83 13.94 13.96
C VAL A 204 20.26 13.41 14.03
N ILE A 205 20.73 12.73 12.98
CA ILE A 205 22.09 12.18 12.88
C ILE A 205 23.06 13.21 12.29
N ASP A 206 24.17 13.49 12.96
CA ASP A 206 25.21 14.40 12.47
C ASP A 206 26.20 13.65 11.57
N PHE A 207 25.79 13.42 10.32
CA PHE A 207 26.65 12.79 9.31
C PHE A 207 27.92 13.61 9.03
N ALA A 208 27.89 14.93 9.23
CA ALA A 208 29.06 15.80 9.05
C ALA A 208 30.11 15.60 10.16
N ALA A 209 29.68 15.21 11.37
CA ALA A 209 30.54 14.76 12.46
C ALA A 209 31.03 13.31 12.29
N GLY A 210 30.56 12.59 11.27
CA GLY A 210 30.92 11.21 10.99
C GLY A 210 30.07 10.19 11.74
N GLU A 211 28.91 10.60 12.26
CA GLU A 211 27.92 9.68 12.82
C GLU A 211 27.29 8.82 11.70
N THR A 212 26.70 7.70 12.11
CA THR A 212 26.07 6.73 11.20
C THR A 212 24.70 6.36 11.77
N LEU A 213 23.71 6.28 10.90
CA LEU A 213 22.41 5.71 11.21
C LEU A 213 22.51 4.19 11.42
N PHE A 214 23.35 3.51 10.63
CA PHE A 214 23.56 2.07 10.75
C PHE A 214 24.93 1.61 10.25
N ASP A 215 25.72 1.00 11.13
CA ASP A 215 26.97 0.34 10.77
C ASP A 215 26.80 -1.19 10.70
N ASN A 216 26.69 -1.71 9.48
CA ASN A 216 26.56 -3.14 9.25
C ASN A 216 27.81 -3.96 9.62
N GLN A 217 29.01 -3.40 9.58
CA GLN A 217 30.22 -4.14 9.99
C GLN A 217 30.22 -4.33 11.51
N MET A 218 29.91 -3.27 12.24
CA MET A 218 29.75 -3.29 13.70
C MET A 218 28.64 -4.25 14.11
N VAL A 219 27.46 -4.14 13.48
CA VAL A 219 26.32 -5.02 13.74
C VAL A 219 26.62 -6.48 13.44
N ASN A 220 27.33 -6.79 12.34
CA ASN A 220 27.78 -8.15 12.07
C ASN A 220 28.76 -8.69 13.11
N LYS A 221 29.74 -7.86 13.50
CA LYS A 221 30.75 -8.23 14.49
C LYS A 221 30.10 -8.60 15.81
N TYR A 222 29.18 -7.77 16.29
CA TYR A 222 28.58 -7.97 17.59
C TYR A 222 27.49 -9.04 17.57
N LEU A 223 26.58 -9.09 16.59
CA LEU A 223 25.57 -10.16 16.54
C LEU A 223 26.17 -11.57 16.48
N GLN A 224 27.34 -11.75 15.87
CA GLN A 224 28.06 -13.04 15.94
C GLN A 224 28.63 -13.36 17.33
N GLN A 225 28.87 -12.33 18.14
CA GLN A 225 29.39 -12.41 19.51
C GLN A 225 28.28 -12.53 20.56
N TYR A 226 27.08 -11.97 20.31
CA TYR A 226 25.86 -12.16 21.11
C TYR A 226 25.28 -13.57 20.92
N LYS A 227 25.90 -14.53 21.58
CA LYS A 227 25.18 -15.71 22.04
C LYS A 227 24.47 -15.32 23.34
N ASP A 228 23.41 -16.04 23.71
CA ASP A 228 22.55 -15.77 24.88
C ASP A 228 23.30 -15.49 26.22
N ASP A 229 24.58 -15.86 26.30
CA ASP A 229 25.45 -15.71 27.47
C ASP A 229 26.48 -14.54 27.37
N PHE A 230 26.34 -13.61 26.42
CA PHE A 230 27.30 -12.50 26.29
C PHE A 230 27.17 -11.50 27.45
N ASP A 231 28.19 -11.44 28.30
CA ASP A 231 28.28 -10.49 29.42
C ASP A 231 29.05 -9.22 29.00
N PRO A 232 28.39 -8.06 28.86
CA PRO A 232 29.05 -6.81 28.49
C PRO A 232 30.09 -6.33 29.50
N GLU A 233 30.02 -6.75 30.77
CA GLU A 233 31.03 -6.42 31.79
C GLU A 233 32.41 -7.03 31.46
N THR A 234 32.45 -8.03 30.56
CA THR A 234 33.72 -8.62 30.07
C THR A 234 34.49 -7.69 29.13
N ILE A 235 33.86 -6.64 28.61
CA ILE A 235 34.51 -5.62 27.77
C ILE A 235 35.29 -4.66 28.68
N THR A 236 36.60 -4.90 28.77
CA THR A 236 37.52 -4.11 29.61
C THR A 236 38.17 -2.93 28.90
N ASP A 237 38.14 -2.94 27.57
CA ASP A 237 38.66 -1.86 26.71
C ASP A 237 37.57 -0.81 26.48
N GLU A 238 37.86 0.45 26.83
CA GLU A 238 36.90 1.56 26.80
C GLU A 238 36.36 1.80 25.38
N ALA A 239 37.22 1.83 24.37
CA ALA A 239 36.81 2.03 22.99
C ALA A 239 35.90 0.90 22.47
N LYS A 240 36.19 -0.35 22.84
CA LYS A 240 35.29 -1.48 22.52
C LYS A 240 33.96 -1.39 23.25
N ARG A 241 33.94 -0.83 24.46
CA ARG A 241 32.69 -0.64 25.21
C ARG A 241 31.82 0.42 24.53
N GLU A 242 32.39 1.55 24.15
CA GLU A 242 31.68 2.59 23.38
C GLU A 242 31.14 2.04 22.05
N GLU A 243 31.95 1.27 21.31
CA GLU A 243 31.52 0.62 20.05
C GLU A 243 30.37 -0.40 20.29
N TYR A 244 30.38 -1.10 21.42
CA TYR A 244 29.33 -2.03 21.80
C TYR A 244 28.04 -1.32 22.22
N GLU A 245 28.14 -0.22 22.98
CA GLU A 245 27.00 0.62 23.35
C GLU A 245 26.32 1.20 22.11
N LEU A 246 27.11 1.70 21.14
CA LEU A 246 26.59 2.16 19.85
C LEU A 246 25.89 1.04 19.06
N PHE A 247 26.43 -0.18 19.10
CA PHE A 247 25.75 -1.34 18.51
C PHE A 247 24.39 -1.58 19.16
N VAL A 248 24.30 -1.57 20.49
CA VAL A 248 23.05 -1.80 21.23
C VAL A 248 22.03 -0.75 20.80
N GLU A 249 22.41 0.52 20.81
CA GLU A 249 21.54 1.63 20.42
C GLU A 249 21.01 1.47 18.99
N GLN A 250 21.88 1.23 18.01
CA GLN A 250 21.47 1.06 16.61
C GLN A 250 20.60 -0.19 16.40
N TRP A 251 20.92 -1.29 17.09
CA TRP A 251 20.19 -2.54 16.94
C TRP A 251 18.82 -2.47 17.62
N GLU A 252 18.74 -1.94 18.85
CA GLU A 252 17.48 -1.70 19.57
C GLU A 252 16.57 -0.77 18.78
N PHE A 253 17.10 0.33 18.24
CA PHE A 253 16.33 1.23 17.38
C PHE A 253 15.70 0.49 16.20
N ILE A 254 16.50 -0.30 15.47
CA ILE A 254 16.02 -1.04 14.29
C ILE A 254 15.02 -2.14 14.66
N THR A 255 15.24 -2.85 15.77
CA THR A 255 14.30 -3.85 16.24
C THR A 255 12.98 -3.20 16.62
N ASP A 256 13.02 -2.09 17.36
CA ASP A 256 11.82 -1.40 17.86
C ASP A 256 10.96 -0.86 16.72
N ILE A 257 11.56 -0.20 15.72
CA ILE A 257 10.81 0.27 14.55
C ILE A 257 10.26 -0.90 13.72
N THR A 258 10.96 -2.05 13.68
CA THR A 258 10.50 -3.25 12.99
C THR A 258 9.32 -3.86 13.74
N PHE A 259 9.41 -4.01 15.06
CA PHE A 259 8.31 -4.46 15.90
C PHE A 259 7.09 -3.57 15.75
N GLY A 260 7.24 -2.24 15.83
CA GLY A 260 6.11 -1.32 15.66
C GLY A 260 5.44 -1.41 14.28
N ALA A 261 6.20 -1.70 13.22
CA ALA A 261 5.63 -1.89 11.88
C ALA A 261 4.81 -3.20 11.75
N VAL A 262 5.15 -4.22 12.53
CA VAL A 262 4.53 -5.55 12.50
C VAL A 262 3.37 -5.65 13.51
N GLU A 263 3.56 -5.17 14.74
CA GLU A 263 2.60 -5.23 15.85
C GLU A 263 1.24 -4.67 15.48
N GLY A 264 1.20 -3.56 14.73
CA GLY A 264 -0.06 -2.97 14.27
C GLY A 264 -0.94 -3.89 13.42
N TRP A 265 -0.38 -4.97 12.86
CA TRP A 265 -1.12 -6.01 12.15
C TRP A 265 -1.71 -7.08 13.09
N LEU A 266 -1.09 -7.36 14.24
CA LEU A 266 -1.71 -8.19 15.29
C LEU A 266 -2.89 -7.44 15.91
N ASP A 267 -2.70 -6.17 16.23
CA ASP A 267 -3.72 -5.31 16.84
C ASP A 267 -4.90 -5.00 15.90
N ALA A 268 -4.77 -5.35 14.61
CA ALA A 268 -5.81 -5.09 13.61
C ALA A 268 -7.11 -5.81 13.95
N GLU A 269 -7.05 -7.01 14.53
CA GLU A 269 -8.22 -7.80 14.93
C GLU A 269 -9.07 -7.08 15.99
N ASP A 270 -8.42 -6.47 16.99
CA ASP A 270 -9.10 -5.67 18.03
C ASP A 270 -9.66 -4.33 17.49
N ALA A 271 -9.20 -3.94 16.30
CA ALA A 271 -9.65 -2.75 15.60
C ALA A 271 -10.80 -3.01 14.61
N VAL A 272 -11.23 -4.26 14.41
CA VAL A 272 -12.36 -4.59 13.53
C VAL A 272 -13.63 -3.89 14.01
N ILE A 273 -14.36 -3.29 13.07
CA ILE A 273 -15.64 -2.65 13.34
C ILE A 273 -16.74 -3.69 13.14
N GLU A 274 -17.46 -4.00 14.21
CA GLU A 274 -18.68 -4.78 14.12
C GLU A 274 -19.75 -4.00 13.36
N VAL A 275 -20.29 -4.62 12.30
CA VAL A 275 -21.40 -4.05 11.53
C VAL A 275 -22.71 -4.47 12.22
N PRO A 276 -23.49 -3.52 12.77
CA PRO A 276 -24.72 -3.85 13.48
C PRO A 276 -25.82 -4.28 12.51
N GLU A 277 -26.58 -5.31 12.87
CA GLU A 277 -27.74 -5.78 12.11
C GLU A 277 -28.77 -4.65 11.86
N PRO A 278 -29.37 -4.58 10.67
CA PRO A 278 -30.32 -3.53 10.32
C PRO A 278 -31.73 -3.84 10.85
N GLU A 279 -31.92 -3.87 12.18
CA GLU A 279 -33.17 -4.34 12.83
C GLU A 279 -34.44 -3.59 12.39
N GLU A 280 -34.35 -2.27 12.22
CA GLU A 280 -35.51 -1.40 11.88
C GLU A 280 -35.51 -0.93 10.42
N VAL A 281 -34.44 -1.19 9.68
CA VAL A 281 -34.24 -0.69 8.31
C VAL A 281 -34.17 -1.88 7.37
N PRO A 282 -35.10 -2.05 6.42
CA PRO A 282 -34.95 -3.13 5.44
C PRO A 282 -33.74 -2.83 4.55
N VAL A 283 -32.79 -3.76 4.49
CA VAL A 283 -31.58 -3.64 3.66
C VAL A 283 -31.47 -4.89 2.78
N PRO A 284 -31.90 -4.82 1.52
CA PRO A 284 -31.79 -5.94 0.58
C PRO A 284 -30.33 -6.27 0.27
N GLU A 285 -30.03 -7.54 0.01
CA GLU A 285 -28.69 -7.98 -0.42
C GLU A 285 -28.32 -7.39 -1.79
N THR A 286 -29.27 -7.31 -2.72
CA THR A 286 -29.00 -6.87 -4.10
C THR A 286 -29.32 -5.40 -4.33
N ILE A 287 -28.51 -4.72 -5.15
CA ILE A 287 -28.80 -3.32 -5.54
C ILE A 287 -30.06 -3.25 -6.42
N ASP A 288 -30.37 -4.31 -7.19
CA ASP A 288 -31.56 -4.37 -8.06
C ASP A 288 -32.86 -4.22 -7.27
N GLU A 289 -32.97 -4.87 -6.10
CA GLU A 289 -34.12 -4.72 -5.21
C GLU A 289 -34.25 -3.29 -4.66
N VAL A 290 -33.13 -2.67 -4.28
CA VAL A 290 -33.11 -1.28 -3.80
C VAL A 290 -33.57 -0.31 -4.88
N VAL A 291 -33.06 -0.48 -6.11
CA VAL A 291 -33.45 0.35 -7.26
C VAL A 291 -34.93 0.15 -7.62
N ALA A 292 -35.42 -1.09 -7.63
CA ALA A 292 -36.83 -1.39 -7.89
C ALA A 292 -37.74 -0.73 -6.84
N ALA A 293 -37.37 -0.78 -5.57
CA ALA A 293 -38.12 -0.11 -4.50
C ALA A 293 -38.11 1.42 -4.63
N ALA A 294 -36.98 2.00 -5.01
CA ALA A 294 -36.85 3.45 -5.23
C ALA A 294 -37.78 3.97 -6.36
N GLN A 295 -37.99 3.14 -7.39
CA GLN A 295 -38.81 3.46 -8.56
C GLN A 295 -40.29 3.09 -8.38
N SER A 296 -40.62 2.29 -7.36
CA SER A 296 -41.98 1.84 -7.09
C SER A 296 -42.91 3.01 -6.74
N ALA A 297 -44.19 2.90 -7.11
CA ALA A 297 -45.22 3.82 -6.66
C ALA A 297 -45.58 3.60 -5.18
N ASP A 298 -45.37 2.39 -4.66
CA ASP A 298 -45.72 2.00 -3.29
C ASP A 298 -44.78 2.65 -2.27
N ASP A 299 -45.34 3.13 -1.17
CA ASP A 299 -44.60 3.70 -0.05
C ASP A 299 -44.12 2.59 0.91
N SER A 300 -43.25 1.72 0.40
CA SER A 300 -42.71 0.61 1.18
C SER A 300 -41.73 1.10 2.26
N PRO A 301 -41.51 0.32 3.35
CA PRO A 301 -40.52 0.68 4.37
C PRO A 301 -39.11 0.93 3.81
N LEU A 302 -38.73 0.20 2.75
CA LEU A 302 -37.46 0.41 2.03
C LEU A 302 -37.42 1.74 1.28
N LYS A 303 -38.51 2.12 0.61
CA LYS A 303 -38.60 3.42 -0.05
C LYS A 303 -38.52 4.56 0.97
N GLN A 304 -39.19 4.43 2.11
CA GLN A 304 -39.08 5.40 3.21
C GLN A 304 -37.63 5.51 3.74
N SER A 305 -36.92 4.38 3.86
CA SER A 305 -35.49 4.37 4.22
C SER A 305 -34.63 5.14 3.20
N ILE A 306 -34.82 4.89 1.91
CA ILE A 306 -34.14 5.60 0.81
C ILE A 306 -34.41 7.11 0.89
N GLU A 307 -35.64 7.51 1.18
CA GLU A 307 -36.03 8.92 1.31
C GLU A 307 -35.39 9.59 2.54
N ARG A 308 -35.34 8.89 3.69
CA ARG A 308 -34.61 9.38 4.88
C ARG A 308 -33.12 9.53 4.60
N GLY A 309 -32.50 8.57 3.94
CA GLY A 309 -31.10 8.63 3.53
C GLY A 309 -30.82 9.78 2.59
N ARG A 310 -31.69 10.00 1.59
CA ARG A 310 -31.61 11.14 0.66
C ARG A 310 -31.67 12.48 1.40
N ALA A 311 -32.61 12.62 2.34
CA ALA A 311 -32.75 13.83 3.13
C ALA A 311 -31.52 14.07 4.02
N LEU A 312 -31.00 13.01 4.64
CA LEU A 312 -29.84 13.07 5.50
C LEU A 312 -28.55 13.45 4.75
N PHE A 313 -28.36 12.92 3.54
CA PHE A 313 -27.16 13.08 2.71
C PHE A 313 -26.75 14.55 2.47
N VAL A 314 -27.73 15.45 2.40
CA VAL A 314 -27.53 16.89 2.14
C VAL A 314 -27.47 17.75 3.40
N THR A 315 -27.62 17.15 4.58
CA THR A 315 -27.58 17.89 5.85
C THR A 315 -26.15 18.33 6.19
N GLU A 316 -26.03 19.35 7.04
CA GLU A 316 -24.73 19.75 7.60
C GLU A 316 -24.15 18.70 8.54
N ARG A 317 -24.99 17.86 9.18
CA ARG A 317 -24.54 16.78 10.07
C ARG A 317 -23.84 15.67 9.29
N ALA A 318 -24.42 15.23 8.16
CA ALA A 318 -23.81 14.19 7.33
C ALA A 318 -22.76 14.76 6.36
N ALA A 319 -22.98 15.98 5.86
CA ALA A 319 -22.10 16.74 4.97
C ALA A 319 -21.65 16.01 3.67
N CYS A 320 -22.27 14.88 3.31
CA CYS A 320 -21.87 14.03 2.19
C CYS A 320 -21.89 14.80 0.85
N ALA A 321 -22.92 15.62 0.66
CA ALA A 321 -23.12 16.42 -0.55
C ALA A 321 -22.01 17.46 -0.82
N LYS A 322 -21.19 17.83 0.17
CA LYS A 322 -20.08 18.78 -0.03
C LYS A 322 -19.05 18.25 -1.04
N CYS A 323 -18.78 16.95 -0.99
CA CYS A 323 -17.85 16.26 -1.88
C CYS A 323 -18.59 15.46 -2.98
N HIS A 324 -19.66 14.76 -2.64
CA HIS A 324 -20.38 13.90 -3.61
C HIS A 324 -21.46 14.63 -4.42
N GLY A 325 -21.72 15.91 -4.13
CA GLY A 325 -22.80 16.70 -4.73
C GLY A 325 -24.17 16.30 -4.20
N PRO A 326 -25.20 17.17 -4.25
CA PRO A 326 -26.50 16.90 -3.62
C PRO A 326 -27.26 15.71 -4.23
N LYS A 327 -26.83 15.23 -5.41
CA LYS A 327 -27.41 14.08 -6.10
C LYS A 327 -26.55 12.81 -6.00
N GLY A 328 -25.37 12.88 -5.37
CA GLY A 328 -24.46 11.73 -5.27
C GLY A 328 -23.68 11.42 -6.56
N TRP A 329 -23.44 12.43 -7.41
CA TRP A 329 -22.79 12.26 -8.71
C TRP A 329 -21.26 12.44 -8.68
N GLY A 330 -20.69 12.72 -7.51
CA GLY A 330 -19.26 13.02 -7.38
C GLY A 330 -18.89 14.43 -7.85
N ASP A 331 -19.87 15.32 -8.03
CA ASP A 331 -19.72 16.69 -8.56
C ASP A 331 -19.78 17.78 -7.47
N GLY A 332 -19.44 17.41 -6.23
CA GLY A 332 -19.38 18.34 -5.10
C GLY A 332 -18.31 19.42 -5.27
N LYS A 333 -18.49 20.52 -4.54
CA LYS A 333 -17.60 21.69 -4.64
C LYS A 333 -16.30 21.53 -3.85
N ASN A 334 -16.31 20.74 -2.77
CA ASN A 334 -15.10 20.45 -2.01
C ASN A 334 -14.25 19.46 -2.81
N LYS A 335 -13.08 19.93 -3.24
CA LYS A 335 -12.05 19.14 -3.90
C LYS A 335 -10.84 19.07 -2.97
N ASP A 336 -10.22 17.91 -2.92
CA ASP A 336 -9.07 17.67 -2.05
C ASP A 336 -8.18 16.58 -2.66
N TYR A 337 -7.00 16.40 -2.08
CA TYR A 337 -6.01 15.40 -2.43
C TYR A 337 -6.07 14.22 -1.46
N ASP A 338 -5.67 13.05 -1.94
CA ASP A 338 -5.51 11.89 -1.06
C ASP A 338 -4.22 11.98 -0.24
N ASP A 339 -4.09 11.13 0.78
CA ASP A 339 -2.95 11.21 1.70
C ASP A 339 -1.62 10.97 0.99
N TRP A 340 -1.63 10.18 -0.11
CA TRP A 340 -0.42 9.89 -0.87
C TRP A 340 0.09 11.14 -1.57
N THR A 341 -0.79 11.95 -2.15
CA THR A 341 -0.38 13.26 -2.66
C THR A 341 0.06 14.20 -1.53
N LYS A 342 -0.68 14.24 -0.42
CA LYS A 342 -0.39 15.13 0.72
C LYS A 342 0.95 14.82 1.39
N ASP A 343 1.35 13.54 1.43
CA ASP A 343 2.57 13.02 2.05
C ASP A 343 3.83 13.70 1.55
N TRP A 344 3.91 14.02 0.26
CA TRP A 344 5.09 14.67 -0.31
C TRP A 344 4.85 16.13 -0.71
N THR A 345 3.62 16.63 -0.56
CA THR A 345 3.24 18.01 -0.89
C THR A 345 2.92 18.84 0.35
N LEU A 346 1.63 18.90 0.70
CA LEU A 346 1.07 19.81 1.69
C LEU A 346 1.66 19.59 3.10
N GLN A 347 2.04 18.36 3.45
CA GLN A 347 2.67 18.08 4.75
C GLN A 347 4.08 18.67 4.87
N HIS A 348 4.73 18.96 3.75
CA HIS A 348 6.06 19.59 3.69
C HIS A 348 6.02 21.01 3.11
N GLY A 349 4.85 21.66 3.13
CA GLY A 349 4.70 23.04 2.68
C GLY A 349 4.83 23.25 1.17
N ILE A 350 4.77 22.18 0.37
CA ILE A 350 4.82 22.24 -1.09
C ILE A 350 3.39 22.34 -1.64
N ASP A 351 3.12 23.37 -2.45
CA ASP A 351 1.83 23.54 -3.13
C ASP A 351 1.67 22.50 -4.27
N PRO A 352 0.65 21.61 -4.23
CA PRO A 352 0.39 20.62 -5.29
C PRO A 352 0.06 21.23 -6.66
N THR A 353 -0.13 22.54 -6.76
CA THR A 353 -0.38 23.24 -8.03
C THR A 353 0.86 23.95 -8.58
N ASP A 354 1.92 24.08 -7.78
CA ASP A 354 3.20 24.66 -8.21
C ASP A 354 4.08 23.58 -8.85
N GLU A 355 4.04 23.49 -10.18
CA GLU A 355 4.84 22.52 -10.94
C GLU A 355 6.35 22.65 -10.66
N ALA A 356 6.86 23.87 -10.44
CA ALA A 356 8.29 24.09 -10.23
C ALA A 356 8.75 23.53 -8.89
N ALA A 357 7.94 23.69 -7.84
CA ALA A 357 8.20 23.13 -6.52
C ALA A 357 8.17 21.59 -6.52
N GLN A 358 7.47 20.96 -7.47
CA GLN A 358 7.35 19.49 -7.56
C GLN A 358 8.53 18.82 -8.28
N ILE A 359 9.22 19.54 -9.18
CA ILE A 359 10.30 19.00 -10.02
C ILE A 359 11.33 18.17 -9.23
N PRO A 360 11.84 18.62 -8.05
CA PRO A 360 12.83 17.85 -7.31
C PRO A 360 12.36 16.46 -6.87
N LEU A 361 11.05 16.30 -6.61
CA LEU A 361 10.47 15.03 -6.17
C LEU A 361 9.99 14.18 -7.34
N ILE A 362 9.43 14.79 -8.39
CA ILE A 362 9.07 14.09 -9.63
C ILE A 362 10.32 13.49 -10.28
N ALA A 363 11.45 14.20 -10.26
CA ALA A 363 12.74 13.68 -10.73
C ALA A 363 13.23 12.45 -9.95
N ARG A 364 12.69 12.22 -8.75
CA ARG A 364 12.94 11.05 -7.88
C ARG A 364 11.80 10.03 -7.93
N GLY A 365 10.84 10.26 -8.82
CA GLY A 365 9.88 9.28 -9.29
C GLY A 365 8.49 9.37 -8.68
N VAL A 366 8.19 10.33 -7.80
CA VAL A 366 6.80 10.55 -7.37
C VAL A 366 5.93 10.90 -8.58
N LEU A 367 4.69 10.41 -8.61
CA LEU A 367 3.77 10.74 -9.71
C LEU A 367 3.11 12.10 -9.44
N PRO A 368 2.76 12.87 -10.49
CA PRO A 368 2.13 14.19 -10.34
C PRO A 368 0.86 14.15 -9.47
N PRO A 369 0.59 15.21 -8.70
CA PRO A 369 -0.53 15.24 -7.77
C PRO A 369 -1.87 15.19 -8.51
N ARG A 370 -2.83 14.43 -7.99
CA ARG A 370 -4.18 14.34 -8.54
C ARG A 370 -5.22 14.55 -7.45
N LEU A 371 -6.22 15.38 -7.76
CA LEU A 371 -7.40 15.49 -6.91
C LEU A 371 -8.09 14.14 -6.84
N ILE A 372 -8.49 13.73 -5.64
CA ILE A 372 -9.30 12.52 -5.50
C ILE A 372 -10.75 12.86 -5.86
N VAL A 373 -11.26 12.21 -6.89
CA VAL A 373 -12.63 12.39 -7.36
C VAL A 373 -13.55 11.41 -6.61
N PRO A 374 -14.56 11.90 -5.86
CA PRO A 374 -15.56 11.05 -5.24
C PRO A 374 -16.35 10.27 -6.29
N ARG A 375 -16.85 9.10 -5.94
CA ARG A 375 -17.58 8.25 -6.88
C ARG A 375 -18.91 8.86 -7.31
N ASP A 376 -19.23 8.66 -8.59
CA ASP A 376 -20.58 8.81 -9.11
C ASP A 376 -21.37 7.54 -8.78
N PHE A 377 -22.33 7.66 -7.86
CA PHE A 377 -23.10 6.51 -7.40
C PHE A 377 -24.09 5.97 -8.45
N ARG A 378 -24.33 6.71 -9.55
CA ARG A 378 -25.13 6.21 -10.68
C ARG A 378 -24.49 5.04 -11.39
N GLU A 379 -23.16 4.96 -11.38
CA GLU A 379 -22.45 3.84 -12.00
C GLU A 379 -22.69 2.52 -11.24
N GLY A 380 -23.10 2.56 -9.98
CA GLY A 380 -23.26 1.37 -9.14
C GLY A 380 -21.95 0.64 -8.82
N LEU A 381 -20.81 1.27 -9.09
CA LEU A 381 -19.47 0.73 -8.86
C LEU A 381 -18.89 1.28 -7.56
N PHE A 382 -18.75 0.41 -6.56
CA PHE A 382 -18.27 0.75 -5.22
C PHE A 382 -16.92 0.10 -4.96
N ARG A 383 -15.86 0.92 -4.88
CA ARG A 383 -14.47 0.45 -4.76
C ARG A 383 -14.20 -0.46 -3.54
N GLY A 384 -14.96 -0.29 -2.46
CA GLY A 384 -14.82 -1.10 -1.25
C GLY A 384 -15.76 -2.30 -1.16
N GLY A 385 -16.46 -2.64 -2.26
CA GLY A 385 -17.51 -3.66 -2.29
C GLY A 385 -18.92 -3.05 -2.37
N PRO A 386 -19.84 -3.60 -3.19
CA PRO A 386 -21.23 -3.16 -3.29
C PRO A 386 -22.15 -3.67 -2.17
N GLU A 387 -21.65 -4.60 -1.34
CA GLU A 387 -22.39 -5.25 -0.26
C GLU A 387 -22.78 -4.22 0.81
N PRO A 388 -24.00 -4.32 1.38
CA PRO A 388 -24.49 -3.33 2.33
C PRO A 388 -23.56 -3.10 3.52
N GLU A 389 -22.98 -4.16 4.07
CA GLU A 389 -22.12 -4.14 5.24
C GLU A 389 -20.78 -3.43 4.93
N ARG A 390 -20.24 -3.65 3.73
CA ARG A 390 -19.02 -2.96 3.28
C ARG A 390 -19.27 -1.48 3.06
N LEU A 391 -20.42 -1.11 2.50
CA LEU A 391 -20.83 0.29 2.37
C LEU A 391 -21.07 0.94 3.74
N TYR A 392 -21.70 0.22 4.67
CA TYR A 392 -21.84 0.66 6.06
C TYR A 392 -20.46 0.99 6.64
N LEU A 393 -19.48 0.09 6.51
CA LEU A 393 -18.11 0.32 6.97
C LEU A 393 -17.46 1.56 6.34
N ARG A 394 -17.67 1.83 5.05
CA ARG A 394 -17.08 3.03 4.40
C ARG A 394 -17.68 4.33 4.97
N ILE A 395 -18.96 4.32 5.32
CA ILE A 395 -19.66 5.48 5.87
C ILE A 395 -19.32 5.65 7.36
N SER A 396 -19.34 4.56 8.14
CA SER A 396 -19.13 4.59 9.59
C SER A 396 -17.67 4.81 9.96
N ALA A 397 -16.72 4.21 9.23
CA ALA A 397 -15.29 4.31 9.54
C ALA A 397 -14.57 5.42 8.75
N GLY A 398 -15.14 5.82 7.60
CA GLY A 398 -14.43 6.59 6.59
C GLY A 398 -13.52 5.73 5.72
N ILE A 399 -12.71 6.39 4.88
CA ILE A 399 -11.77 5.71 3.98
C ILE A 399 -10.37 6.25 4.21
N ASP A 400 -9.52 5.43 4.83
CA ASP A 400 -8.13 5.78 5.14
C ASP A 400 -7.32 6.11 3.91
N GLY A 401 -6.39 7.04 4.06
CA GLY A 401 -5.64 7.57 2.93
C GLY A 401 -6.47 8.48 2.02
N THR A 402 -7.70 8.84 2.38
CA THR A 402 -8.54 9.81 1.65
C THR A 402 -9.11 10.88 2.58
N PRO A 403 -9.66 11.97 2.00
CA PRO A 403 -10.43 12.98 2.73
C PRO A 403 -11.80 12.52 3.23
N MET A 404 -12.26 11.29 2.89
CA MET A 404 -13.58 10.80 3.31
C MET A 404 -13.54 10.36 4.78
N PRO A 405 -14.14 11.12 5.71
CA PRO A 405 -14.06 10.84 7.13
C PRO A 405 -15.13 9.81 7.55
N SER A 406 -15.00 9.32 8.78
CA SER A 406 -16.10 8.65 9.48
C SER A 406 -17.29 9.60 9.64
N ALA A 407 -18.50 9.09 9.38
CA ALA A 407 -19.74 9.80 9.64
C ALA A 407 -20.23 9.54 11.07
N THR A 408 -20.33 10.59 11.89
CA THR A 408 -20.87 10.50 13.27
C THR A 408 -22.41 10.53 13.26
N LEU A 409 -23.01 9.42 12.83
CA LEU A 409 -24.45 9.23 12.66
C LEU A 409 -24.94 8.02 13.47
N GLU A 410 -26.23 7.97 13.75
CA GLU A 410 -26.84 6.79 14.40
C GLU A 410 -26.85 5.59 13.44
N THR A 411 -26.84 4.36 13.98
CA THR A 411 -26.82 3.12 13.17
C THR A 411 -27.87 3.09 12.06
N ASN A 412 -29.14 3.33 12.38
CA ASN A 412 -30.22 3.30 11.39
C ASN A 412 -30.08 4.40 10.33
N GLN A 413 -29.46 5.53 10.69
CA GLN A 413 -29.18 6.61 9.75
C GLN A 413 -28.11 6.23 8.72
N ILE A 414 -27.12 5.43 9.13
CA ILE A 414 -26.10 4.90 8.21
C ILE A 414 -26.74 3.88 7.27
N TRP A 415 -27.61 2.99 7.78
CA TRP A 415 -28.36 2.06 6.93
C TRP A 415 -29.28 2.77 5.92
N ASP A 416 -29.94 3.85 6.33
CA ASP A 416 -30.71 4.70 5.42
C ASP A 416 -29.81 5.31 4.32
N LEU A 417 -28.59 5.75 4.64
CA LEU A 417 -27.63 6.23 3.66
C LEU A 417 -27.15 5.12 2.71
N VAL A 418 -26.88 3.91 3.21
CA VAL A 418 -26.52 2.74 2.38
C VAL A 418 -27.60 2.46 1.34
N ASN A 419 -28.86 2.40 1.77
CA ASN A 419 -29.99 2.22 0.86
C ASN A 419 -30.10 3.37 -0.15
N PHE A 420 -29.94 4.62 0.30
CA PHE A 420 -29.97 5.77 -0.58
C PHE A 420 -28.88 5.72 -1.66
N VAL A 421 -27.61 5.51 -1.31
CA VAL A 421 -26.52 5.53 -2.31
C VAL A 421 -26.66 4.37 -3.31
N ARG A 422 -27.12 3.19 -2.87
CA ARG A 422 -27.40 2.05 -3.75
C ARG A 422 -28.58 2.33 -4.69
N SER A 423 -29.60 3.05 -4.21
CA SER A 423 -30.77 3.43 -5.02
C SER A 423 -30.45 4.34 -6.22
N LEU A 424 -29.29 5.01 -6.19
CA LEU A 424 -28.87 5.94 -7.24
C LEU A 424 -28.38 5.24 -8.51
N ARG A 425 -28.06 3.94 -8.45
CA ARG A 425 -27.55 3.21 -9.61
C ARG A 425 -28.54 3.30 -10.76
N GLU A 426 -28.09 3.85 -11.87
CA GLU A 426 -28.83 3.83 -13.12
C GLU A 426 -28.56 2.49 -13.80
N THR A 427 -29.61 1.80 -14.27
CA THR A 427 -29.41 0.65 -15.14
C THR A 427 -28.65 1.13 -16.36
N PRO A 428 -27.57 0.45 -16.80
CA PRO A 428 -26.88 0.83 -18.02
C PRO A 428 -27.92 0.95 -19.13
N ALA A 429 -28.03 2.13 -19.77
CA ALA A 429 -28.77 2.22 -21.01
C ALA A 429 -28.15 1.16 -21.92
N MET A 430 -28.95 0.17 -22.37
CA MET A 430 -28.48 -0.84 -23.32
C MET A 430 -27.75 -0.11 -24.45
N THR A 431 -26.42 -0.16 -24.45
CA THR A 431 -25.64 0.33 -25.57
C THR A 431 -25.98 -0.60 -26.71
N ILE A 432 -26.72 -0.09 -27.69
CA ILE A 432 -27.04 -0.80 -28.92
C ILE A 432 -25.69 -1.09 -29.61
N GLN A 433 -25.37 -2.39 -29.66
CA GLN A 433 -24.38 -3.12 -30.49
C GLN A 433 -22.98 -2.54 -30.66
#